data_AF-A0A1D2YW75-F1
#
_entry.id   AF-A0A1D2YW75-F1
#
_cell.length_a   1.000
_cell.length_b   1.000
_cell.length_c   1.000
_cell.angle_alpha   90.00
_cell.angle_beta   90.00
_cell.angle_gamma   90.00
#
_symmetry.space_group_name_H-M   'P 1'
#
loop_
_entity.id
_entity.type
_entity.pdbx_description
1 polymer ?
#
loop_
_entity_poly.entity_id
_entity_poly.type
_entity_poly.pdbx_seq_one_letter_code
_entity_poly.pdbx_strand_id
1 'polypeptide(L)'
;MKIKIGADEIILWLRKNGKAVNKPNDGYDGLGLKIYDLIVNQLNGVKIDDNVPSYWPVNSNFHIGEDELPKSSAQYLIDIDKLKDLYTNISRW
;
A
#
# COMPACT_ATOMS: atom_id res chain seq x y z
N MET A 1 14.91 -9.59 10.58
CA MET A 1 15.34 -8.28 10.02
C MET A 1 14.08 -7.56 9.61
N LYS A 2 13.94 -6.29 10.00
CA LYS A 2 12.78 -5.47 9.66
C LYS A 2 13.08 -4.60 8.46
N ILE A 3 12.08 -4.38 7.62
CA ILE A 3 12.13 -3.48 6.48
C ILE A 3 11.02 -2.43 6.60
N LYS A 4 11.24 -1.27 5.97
CA LYS A 4 10.21 -0.25 5.82
C LYS A 4 9.49 -0.45 4.48
N ILE A 5 8.16 -0.35 4.49
CA ILE A 5 7.33 -0.39 3.28
C ILE A 5 6.19 0.63 3.44
N GLY A 6 5.90 1.38 2.38
CA GLY A 6 4.76 2.27 2.30
C GLY A 6 3.53 1.57 1.71
N ALA A 7 2.35 2.08 2.06
CA ALA A 7 1.13 1.66 1.39
C ALA A 7 1.13 2.05 -0.09
N ASP A 8 1.85 3.11 -0.47
CA ASP A 8 1.95 3.59 -1.84
C ASP A 8 2.70 2.63 -2.76
N GLU A 9 3.78 1.95 -2.32
CA GLU A 9 4.41 0.93 -3.18
C GLU A 9 3.49 -0.28 -3.41
N ILE A 10 2.70 -0.66 -2.40
CA ILE A 10 1.73 -1.75 -2.51
C ILE A 10 0.61 -1.36 -3.48
N ILE A 11 0.06 -0.15 -3.32
CA ILE A 11 -0.98 0.40 -4.18
C ILE A 11 -0.49 0.54 -5.63
N LEU A 12 0.74 1.02 -5.83
CA LEU A 12 1.37 1.08 -7.14
C LEU A 12 1.46 -0.31 -7.78
N TRP A 13 1.92 -1.30 -7.02
CA TRP A 13 2.03 -2.67 -7.50
C TRP A 13 0.67 -3.24 -7.90
N LEU A 14 -0.36 -3.08 -7.06
CA LEU A 14 -1.72 -3.54 -7.36
C LEU A 14 -2.21 -2.97 -8.69
N ARG A 15 -2.15 -1.64 -8.85
CA ARG A 15 -2.64 -0.97 -10.06
C ARG A 15 -1.86 -1.34 -11.31
N LYS A 16 -0.53 -1.43 -11.22
CA LYS A 16 0.30 -1.88 -12.35
C LYS A 16 -0.02 -3.30 -12.82
N ASN A 17 -0.58 -4.13 -11.93
CA ASN A 17 -0.99 -5.51 -12.24
C ASN A 17 -2.51 -5.63 -12.52
N GLY A 18 -3.20 -4.52 -12.79
CA GLY A 18 -4.64 -4.52 -13.10
C GLY A 18 -5.52 -4.92 -11.91
N LYS A 19 -5.01 -4.79 -10.68
CA LYS A 19 -5.72 -5.10 -9.44
C LYS A 19 -6.21 -3.82 -8.77
N ALA A 20 -7.32 -3.95 -8.04
CA ALA A 20 -7.90 -2.86 -7.26
C ALA A 20 -8.09 -1.53 -8.04
N VAL A 21 -8.38 -1.62 -9.36
CA VAL A 21 -8.39 -0.47 -10.29
C VAL A 21 -9.46 0.57 -9.94
N ASN A 22 -10.55 0.16 -9.29
CA ASN A 22 -11.65 1.04 -8.87
C ASN A 22 -11.83 1.03 -7.35
N LYS A 23 -10.74 0.82 -6.61
CA LYS A 23 -10.76 0.91 -5.16
C LYS A 23 -10.17 2.24 -4.72
N PRO A 24 -10.87 2.97 -3.83
CA PRO A 24 -10.35 4.22 -3.32
C PRO A 24 -9.10 3.94 -2.48
N ASN A 25 -8.19 4.91 -2.42
CA ASN A 25 -7.02 4.84 -1.56
C ASN A 25 -7.42 4.87 -0.08
N ASP A 26 -8.46 5.62 0.26
CA ASP A 26 -8.93 5.90 1.62
C ASP A 26 -10.43 5.58 1.79
N GLY A 27 -10.98 5.95 2.95
CA GLY A 27 -12.36 5.64 3.31
C GLY A 27 -12.57 4.22 3.83
N TYR A 28 -13.83 3.87 4.08
CA TYR A 28 -14.23 2.60 4.72
C TYR A 28 -13.83 1.36 3.90
N ASP A 29 -13.90 1.46 2.57
CA ASP A 29 -13.52 0.37 1.65
C ASP A 29 -12.14 0.58 1.00
N GLY A 30 -11.37 1.54 1.54
CA GLY A 30 -10.11 2.00 0.99
C GLY A 30 -8.96 0.99 1.09
N LEU A 31 -8.04 1.06 0.14
CA LEU A 31 -6.82 0.26 0.13
C LEU A 31 -5.96 0.52 1.37
N GLY A 32 -5.89 1.76 1.87
CA GLY A 32 -5.14 2.09 3.08
C GLY A 32 -5.60 1.29 4.30
N LEU A 33 -6.91 1.15 4.51
CA LEU A 33 -7.47 0.37 5.61
C LEU A 33 -7.18 -1.13 5.45
N LYS A 34 -7.32 -1.66 4.23
CA LYS A 34 -7.01 -3.07 3.93
C LYS A 34 -5.53 -3.39 4.13
N ILE A 35 -4.64 -2.50 3.72
CA ILE A 35 -3.19 -2.63 3.90
C ILE A 35 -2.85 -2.57 5.38
N TYR A 36 -3.45 -1.65 6.13
CA TYR A 36 -3.31 -1.59 7.58
C TYR A 36 -3.71 -2.92 8.23
N ASP A 37 -4.90 -3.45 7.92
CA ASP A 37 -5.39 -4.70 8.49
C ASP A 37 -4.44 -5.87 8.17
N LEU A 38 -4.02 -6.00 6.91
CA LEU A 38 -3.09 -7.04 6.51
C LEU A 38 -1.74 -6.92 7.24
N ILE A 39 -1.11 -5.75 7.21
CA ILE A 39 0.23 -5.59 7.75
C ILE A 39 0.23 -5.65 9.28
N VAL A 40 -0.65 -4.89 9.94
CA VAL A 40 -0.62 -4.73 11.39
C VAL A 40 -1.34 -5.87 12.09
N ASN A 41 -2.56 -6.22 11.65
CA ASN A 41 -3.40 -7.18 12.38
C ASN A 41 -3.09 -8.64 12.00
N GLN A 42 -2.66 -8.90 10.75
CA GLN A 42 -2.44 -10.28 10.28
C GLN A 42 -0.96 -10.68 10.24
N LEU A 43 -0.07 -9.74 9.87
CA LEU A 43 1.36 -10.03 9.70
C LEU A 43 2.25 -9.54 10.85
N ASN A 44 1.66 -9.01 11.94
CA ASN A 44 2.35 -8.45 13.11
C ASN A 44 3.36 -7.33 12.75
N GLY A 45 3.11 -6.60 11.68
CA GLY A 45 3.82 -5.37 11.35
C GLY A 45 3.44 -4.22 12.26
N VAL A 46 4.12 -3.09 12.11
CA VAL A 46 3.92 -1.88 12.91
C VAL A 46 3.74 -0.69 11.98
N LYS A 47 2.68 0.09 12.15
CA LYS A 47 2.55 1.40 11.49
C LYS A 47 3.51 2.38 12.16
N ILE A 48 4.37 3.02 11.37
CA ILE A 48 5.38 3.98 11.82
C ILE A 48 4.82 5.40 11.71
N ASP A 49 4.41 5.75 10.50
CA ASP A 49 4.01 7.09 10.11
C ASP A 49 2.67 7.01 9.38
N ASP A 50 1.90 8.09 9.49
CA ASP A 50 0.67 8.28 8.74
C ASP A 50 0.81 9.48 7.79
N ASN A 51 0.12 9.45 6.66
CA ASN A 51 0.09 10.54 5.68
C ASN A 51 1.47 11.05 5.21
N VAL A 52 2.44 10.16 5.02
CA VAL A 52 3.75 10.53 4.42
C VAL A 52 3.55 10.86 2.95
N PRO A 53 4.04 12.00 2.44
CA PRO A 53 3.90 12.35 1.02
C PRO A 53 4.46 11.27 0.09
N SER A 54 3.65 10.89 -0.91
CA SER A 54 4.07 9.96 -1.95
C SER A 54 4.71 10.71 -3.12
N TYR A 55 5.85 10.22 -3.59
CA TYR A 55 6.62 10.87 -4.65
C TYR A 55 6.52 10.07 -5.95
N TRP A 56 5.82 10.65 -6.93
CA TRP A 56 5.67 10.09 -8.26
C TRP A 56 6.47 10.92 -9.28
N PRO A 57 7.17 10.31 -10.25
CA PRO A 57 7.90 11.07 -11.25
C PRO A 57 6.93 11.88 -12.12
N VAL A 58 7.16 13.20 -12.16
CA VAL A 58 6.32 14.22 -12.83
C VAL A 58 6.21 14.01 -14.34
N ASN A 59 7.21 13.35 -14.93
CA ASN A 59 7.35 13.04 -16.35
C ASN A 59 6.72 11.71 -16.77
N SER A 60 5.95 11.08 -15.88
CA SER A 60 5.20 9.87 -16.18
C SER A 60 3.71 10.18 -16.18
N ASN A 61 2.93 9.44 -16.98
CA ASN A 61 1.46 9.48 -16.94
C ASN A 61 0.91 8.81 -15.65
N PHE A 62 1.51 9.12 -14.50
CA PHE A 62 1.02 8.69 -13.21
C PHE A 62 -0.10 9.64 -12.81
N HIS A 63 -1.31 9.11 -12.81
CA HIS A 63 -2.47 9.82 -12.38
C HIS A 63 -2.63 9.67 -10.86
N ILE A 64 -2.89 10.80 -10.19
CA ILE A 64 -3.00 10.91 -8.73
C ILE A 64 -4.45 11.28 -8.43
N GLY A 65 -5.14 10.44 -7.66
CA GLY A 65 -6.58 10.55 -7.47
C GLY A 65 -7.09 9.60 -6.40
N GLU A 66 -8.40 9.59 -6.18
CA GLU A 66 -9.05 8.73 -5.18
C GLU A 66 -8.87 7.24 -5.55
N ASP A 67 -9.17 6.86 -6.79
CA ASP A 67 -9.02 5.50 -7.34
C ASP A 67 -7.71 5.30 -8.12
N GLU A 68 -6.84 6.31 -8.13
CA GLU A 68 -5.52 6.32 -8.77
C GLU A 68 -4.42 6.54 -7.72
N LEU A 69 -3.16 6.80 -8.08
CA LEU A 69 -2.07 6.80 -7.11
C LEU A 69 -2.30 7.79 -5.94
N PRO A 70 -1.96 7.40 -4.71
CA PRO A 70 -2.21 8.24 -3.54
C PRO A 70 -1.28 9.47 -3.51
N LYS A 71 -1.74 10.56 -2.90
CA LYS A 71 -0.92 11.75 -2.61
C LYS A 71 -0.02 11.55 -1.39
N SER A 72 -0.45 10.69 -0.48
CA SER A 72 0.26 10.34 0.74
C SER A 72 -0.11 8.94 1.19
N SER A 73 0.76 8.29 1.96
CA SER A 73 0.60 6.92 2.40
C SER A 73 1.05 6.71 3.85
N ALA A 74 0.47 5.70 4.49
CA ALA A 74 1.02 5.17 5.73
C ALA A 74 2.31 4.39 5.45
N GLN A 75 3.21 4.37 6.43
CA GLN A 75 4.47 3.65 6.37
C GLN A 75 4.52 2.59 7.47
N TYR A 76 5.10 1.43 7.16
CA TYR A 76 5.08 0.26 8.05
C TYR A 76 6.47 -0.34 8.21
N LEU A 77 6.73 -0.92 9.39
CA LEU A 77 7.78 -1.91 9.60
C LEU A 77 7.18 -3.31 9.51
N ILE A 78 7.81 -4.18 8.74
CA ILE A 78 7.45 -5.59 8.65
C ILE A 78 8.71 -6.45 8.72
N ASP A 79 8.61 -7.63 9.33
CA ASP A 79 9.70 -8.60 9.30
C ASP A 79 9.84 -9.22 7.89
N ILE A 80 11.08 -9.37 7.43
CA ILE A 80 11.38 -9.81 6.06
C ILE A 80 10.81 -11.19 5.72
N ASP A 81 10.67 -12.08 6.70
CA ASP A 81 10.08 -13.41 6.53
C ASP A 81 8.58 -13.35 6.18
N LYS A 82 7.90 -12.24 6.52
CA LYS A 82 6.49 -12.00 6.18
C LYS A 82 6.26 -11.44 4.79
N LEU A 83 7.31 -11.06 4.05
CA LEU A 83 7.17 -10.54 2.68
C LEU A 83 6.46 -11.50 1.73
N LYS A 84 6.75 -12.80 1.85
CA LYS A 84 6.11 -13.82 1.03
C LYS A 84 4.61 -13.88 1.29
N ASP A 85 4.22 -13.79 2.56
CA ASP A 85 2.81 -13.84 2.97
C ASP A 85 2.08 -12.55 2.54
N LEU A 86 2.72 -11.38 2.73
CA LEU A 86 2.24 -10.10 2.22
C LEU A 86 1.95 -10.19 0.71
N TYR A 87 2.93 -10.60 -0.08
CA TYR A 87 2.80 -10.73 -1.53
C TYR A 87 1.69 -11.72 -1.93
N THR A 88 1.67 -12.88 -1.28
CA THR A 88 0.66 -13.91 -1.53
C THR A 88 -0.75 -13.39 -1.25
N ASN A 89 -0.94 -12.56 -0.22
CA ASN A 89 -2.23 -11.99 0.11
C ASN A 89 -2.65 -10.90 -0.89
N ILE A 90 -1.80 -9.89 -1.14
CA ILE A 90 -2.13 -8.79 -2.07
C ILE A 90 -2.31 -9.27 -3.52
N SER A 91 -1.66 -10.37 -3.92
CA SER A 91 -1.85 -10.97 -5.26
C SER A 91 -3.25 -11.56 -5.48
N ARG A 92 -4.05 -11.74 -4.42
CA ARG A 92 -5.43 -12.22 -4.48
C ARG A 92 -6.46 -11.09 -4.45
N TRP A 93 -6.02 -9.85 -4.30
CA TRP A 93 -6.88 -8.67 -4.33
C TRP A 93 -7.24 -8.27 -5.76
#